data_AF-A0A062U7H8-F1
#
_entry.id   AF-A0A062U7H8-F1
#
_cell.length_a   1.000
_cell.length_b   1.000
_cell.length_c   1.000
_cell.angle_alpha   90.00
_cell.angle_beta   90.00
_cell.angle_gamma   90.00
#
_symmetry.space_group_name_H-M   'P 1'
#
loop_
_entity.id
_entity.type
_entity.pdbx_description
1 polymer ?
#
loop_
_entity_poly.entity_id
_entity_poly.type
_entity_poly.pdbx_seq_one_letter_code
_entity_poly.pdbx_strand_id
1 'polypeptide(L)' 'MADRIHELKEADAHFARLAQEYYDINRKIHRIETDVEPASDAFQNQLRRQRISLKDELYAMLKQPV' A
#
# COMPACT_ATOMS: atom_id res chain seq x y z
N MET A 1 -11.37 -13.42 -0.90
CA MET A 1 -10.64 -12.15 -1.17
C MET A 1 -9.14 -12.32 -0.95
N ALA A 2 -8.72 -12.99 0.14
CA ALA A 2 -7.32 -13.31 0.37
C ALA A 2 -6.71 -14.14 -0.78
N ASP A 3 -7.47 -15.10 -1.32
CA ASP A 3 -7.00 -15.97 -2.42
C ASP A 3 -6.70 -15.17 -3.69
N ARG A 4 -7.59 -14.25 -4.07
CA ARG A 4 -7.42 -13.39 -5.25
C ARG A 4 -6.23 -12.42 -5.14
N ILE A 5 -5.94 -11.95 -3.93
CA ILE A 5 -4.73 -11.14 -3.68
C ILE A 5 -3.47 -11.99 -3.85
N HIS A 6 -3.51 -13.25 -3.41
CA HIS A 6 -2.39 -14.16 -3.57
C HIS A 6 -2.16 -14.51 -5.05
N GLU A 7 -3.21 -14.86 -5.78
CA GLU A 7 -3.18 -15.13 -7.22
C GLU A 7 -2.62 -13.94 -8.02
N LEU A 8 -3.12 -12.72 -7.76
CA LEU A 8 -2.62 -11.52 -8.45
C LEU A 8 -1.17 -11.20 -8.07
N LYS A 9 -0.73 -11.50 -6.84
CA LYS A 9 0.68 -11.33 -6.46
C LYS A 9 1.61 -12.27 -7.20
N GLU A 10 1.15 -13.46 -7.56
CA GLU A 10 1.96 -14.44 -8.30
C GLU A 10 1.90 -14.20 -9.82
N ALA A 11 0.73 -13.81 -10.33
CA ALA A 11 0.48 -13.67 -11.76
C ALA A 11 0.78 -12.28 -12.33
N ASP A 12 0.74 -11.22 -11.50
CA ASP A 12 0.91 -9.83 -11.94
C ASP A 12 2.04 -9.14 -11.16
N ALA A 13 3.17 -8.92 -11.85
CA ALA A 13 4.34 -8.24 -11.28
C ALA A 13 4.07 -6.78 -10.89
N HIS A 14 3.15 -6.10 -11.58
CA HIS A 14 2.72 -4.74 -11.24
C HIS A 14 1.93 -4.77 -9.93
N PHE A 15 0.96 -5.67 -9.82
CA PHE A 15 0.20 -5.85 -8.57
C PHE A 15 1.12 -6.20 -7.40
N ALA A 16 2.08 -7.11 -7.60
CA ALA A 16 3.04 -7.50 -6.58
C ALA A 16 3.86 -6.30 -6.09
N ARG A 17 4.33 -5.46 -7.00
CA ARG A 17 5.09 -4.24 -6.68
C ARG A 17 4.24 -3.25 -5.89
N LEU A 18 3.04 -2.94 -6.35
CA LEU A 18 2.12 -2.01 -5.66
C LEU A 18 1.75 -2.50 -4.27
N ALA A 19 1.50 -3.81 -4.12
CA ALA A 19 1.16 -4.42 -2.85
C ALA A 19 2.32 -4.35 -1.85
N GLN A 20 3.56 -4.52 -2.33
CA GLN A 20 4.76 -4.34 -1.52
C GLN A 20 4.94 -2.88 -1.11
N GLU A 21 4.80 -1.93 -2.04
CA GLU A 21 4.91 -0.50 -1.75
C GLU A 21 3.86 -0.04 -0.73
N TYR A 22 2.62 -0.52 -0.86
CA TYR A 22 1.55 -0.27 0.10
C TYR A 22 1.88 -0.80 1.50
N TYR A 23 2.48 -1.99 1.58
CA TYR A 23 2.93 -2.58 2.84
C TYR A 23 4.02 -1.73 3.49
N ASP A 24 5.02 -1.31 2.71
CA ASP A 24 6.15 -0.51 3.21
C ASP A 24 5.70 0.86 3.71
N ILE A 25 4.81 1.54 2.97
CA ILE A 25 4.24 2.83 3.40
C ILE A 25 3.41 2.68 4.66
N ASN A 26 2.59 1.64 4.79
CA ASN A 26 1.85 1.39 6.04
C ASN A 26 2.77 1.18 7.23
N ARG A 27 3.84 0.40 7.04
CA ARG A 27 4.82 0.17 8.09
C ARG A 27 5.53 1.45 8.48
N LYS A 28 5.87 2.32 7.52
CA LYS A 28 6.48 3.63 7.79
C LYS A 28 5.52 4.54 8.55
N ILE A 29 4.26 4.64 8.13
CA ILE A 29 3.22 5.42 8.84
C ILE A 29 3.08 4.92 10.27
N HIS A 30 2.98 3.60 10.48
CA HIS A 30 2.83 3.04 11.82
C HIS A 30 4.02 3.37 12.73
N ARG A 31 5.26 3.34 12.20
CA ARG A 31 6.45 3.74 12.96
C ARG A 31 6.46 5.22 13.35
N ILE A 32 5.92 6.07 12.49
CA ILE A 32 5.80 7.49 12.80
C ILE A 32 4.68 7.71 13.84
N GLU A 33 3.53 7.05 13.69
CA GLU A 33 2.39 7.17 14.61
C GLU A 33 2.69 6.59 16.01
N THR A 34 3.63 5.66 16.11
CA THR A 34 4.12 5.09 17.38
C THR A 34 5.35 5.81 17.93
N ASP A 35 5.72 6.95 17.33
CA ASP A 35 6.87 7.79 17.71
C ASP A 35 8.23 7.06 17.70
N VAL A 36 8.30 5.93 16.98
CA VAL A 36 9.54 5.16 16.77
C VAL A 36 10.45 5.87 15.77
N GLU A 37 9.86 6.49 14.75
CA GLU A 37 10.55 7.31 13.76
C GLU A 37 9.82 8.65 13.63
N PRO A 38 10.11 9.64 14.48
CA PRO A 38 9.47 10.95 14.42
C PRO A 38 9.69 11.56 13.04
N ALA A 39 8.61 12.08 12.45
CA ALA A 39 8.68 12.76 11.17
C ALA A 39 7.76 13.97 11.15
N SER A 40 8.08 14.95 10.31
CA SER A 40 7.28 16.15 10.17
C SER A 40 5.85 15.84 9.69
N ASP A 41 4.90 16.68 10.10
CA ASP A 41 3.51 16.57 9.67
C ASP A 41 3.37 16.58 8.15
N ALA A 42 4.21 17.36 7.45
CA ALA A 42 4.25 17.42 5.99
C ALA A 42 4.58 16.04 5.39
N PHE A 43 5.59 15.35 5.95
CA PHE A 43 5.99 14.03 5.49
C PHE A 43 4.94 12.97 5.83
N GLN A 44 4.34 13.01 7.02
CA GLN A 44 3.24 12.13 7.39
C GLN A 44 2.04 12.27 6.44
N ASN A 45 1.68 13.51 6.09
CA ASN A 45 0.61 13.80 5.16
C ASN A 45 0.91 13.30 3.74
N GLN A 46 2.17 13.41 3.29
CA GLN A 46 2.60 12.84 2.02
C GLN A 46 2.43 11.31 2.00
N LEU A 47 2.89 10.61 3.04
CA LEU A 47 2.75 9.16 3.15
C LEU A 47 1.28 8.73 3.19
N ARG A 48 0.43 9.44 3.93
CA ARG A 48 -1.02 9.15 3.98
C ARG A 48 -1.68 9.29 2.61
N ARG A 49 -1.31 10.31 1.82
CA ARG A 49 -1.80 10.48 0.44
C ARG A 49 -1.34 9.33 -0.47
N GLN A 50 -0.06 8.96 -0.40
CA GLN A 50 0.48 7.83 -1.15
C GLN A 50 -0.22 6.52 -0.80
N ARG A 51 -0.46 6.26 0.49
CA ARG A 51 -1.20 5.07 0.96
C ARG A 51 -2.60 5.00 0.35
N ILE A 52 -3.32 6.13 0.30
CA ILE A 52 -4.67 6.17 -0.27
C ILE A 52 -4.61 5.86 -1.77
N SER A 53 -3.70 6.50 -2.50
CA SER A 53 -3.51 6.26 -3.94
C SER A 53 -3.22 4.78 -4.24
N LEU A 54 -2.29 4.16 -3.51
CA LEU A 54 -1.94 2.76 -3.71
C LEU A 54 -3.10 1.82 -3.36
N LYS A 55 -3.84 2.12 -2.29
CA LYS A 55 -5.03 1.34 -1.92
C LYS A 55 -6.09 1.39 -3.03
N ASP A 56 -6.31 2.56 -3.60
CA ASP A 56 -7.30 2.75 -4.66
C ASP A 56 -6.88 2.02 -5.95
N GLU A 57 -5.59 2.05 -6.31
CA GLU A 57 -5.04 1.32 -7.47
C GLU A 57 -5.14 -0.20 -7.27
N LEU A 58 -4.69 -0.72 -6.11
CA LEU A 58 -4.81 -2.14 -5.76
C LEU A 58 -6.27 -2.61 -5.79
N TYR A 59 -7.18 -1.78 -5.29
CA TYR A 59 -8.61 -2.10 -5.27
C TYR A 59 -9.23 -2.08 -6.67
N ALA A 60 -8.77 -1.18 -7.56
CA ALA A 60 -9.19 -1.17 -8.95
C ALA A 60 -8.75 -2.46 -9.66
N MET A 61 -7.50 -2.90 -9.47
CA MET A 61 -7.00 -4.16 -10.02
C MET A 61 -7.75 -5.39 -9.48
N LEU A 62 -8.09 -5.40 -8.19
CA LEU A 62 -8.91 -6.47 -7.59
C LEU A 62 -10.34 -6.53 -8.14
N LYS A 63 -10.85 -5.42 -8.67
CA LYS A 63 -12.20 -5.32 -9.24
C LYS A 63 -12.26 -5.60 -10.74
N GLN A 64 -11.13 -5.50 -11.45
CA GLN A 64 -11.10 -5.84 -12.86
C GLN A 64 -11.40 -7.33 -13.05
N PRO A 65 -12.36 -7.70 -13.91
CA PRO A 65 -12.57 -9.10 -14.26
C PRO A 65 -11.30 -9.64 -14.93
N VAL A 66 -10.86 -10.81 -14.45
CA VAL A 66 -9.79 -11.60 -15.07
C VAL A 66 -10.24 -12.15 -16.42
#